data_AF-A0A182EXB3-F1
#
_entry.id   AF-A0A182EXB3-F1
#
_cell.length_a   1.000
_cell.length_b   1.000
_cell.length_c   1.000
_cell.angle_alpha   90.00
_cell.angle_beta   90.00
_cell.angle_gamma   90.00
#
_symmetry.space_group_name_H-M   'P 1'
#
loop_
_entity.id
_entity.type
_entity.pdbx_description
1 polymer ?
#
loop_
_entity_poly.entity_id
_entity_poly.type
_entity_poly.pdbx_seq_one_letter_code
_entity_poly.pdbx_strand_id
1 'polypeptide(L)'
;LQKRVAECIKTLHILEELNLGQHNSDQQTGKKLLLGNDFAWSQFKGRLDTDRVFIAGHSFGGSTAIATAAALPTNISAAVLLDGWMFPIDKELLTRVRQSILFMNAEDFQSEESIKDMLQVVENSKHSVLLTL
;
A
#
# COMPACT_ATOMS: atom_id res chain seq x y z
N LEU A 1 4.67 3.19 12.18
CA LEU A 1 4.10 3.30 10.82
C LEU A 1 5.17 3.54 9.74
N GLN A 2 6.03 4.57 9.89
CA GLN A 2 7.06 4.95 8.89
C GLN A 2 7.90 3.79 8.33
N LYS A 3 8.35 2.86 9.19
CA LYS A 3 9.10 1.67 8.74
C LYS A 3 8.31 0.80 7.75
N ARG A 4 7.02 0.56 7.99
CA ARG A 4 6.17 -0.24 7.09
C ARG A 4 5.93 0.46 5.76
N VAL A 5 5.78 1.79 5.79
CA VAL A 5 5.70 2.61 4.56
C VAL A 5 6.99 2.47 3.74
N ALA A 6 8.16 2.60 4.38
CA ALA A 6 9.44 2.42 3.70
C ALA A 6 9.60 1.00 3.11
N GLU A 7 9.12 -0.03 3.81
CA GLU A 7 9.09 -1.42 3.31
C GLU A 7 8.16 -1.57 2.09
N CYS A 8 6.99 -0.94 2.08
CA CYS A 8 6.09 -0.93 0.93
C CYS A 8 6.70 -0.19 -0.28
N ILE A 9 7.33 0.98 -0.07
CA ILE A 9 8.03 1.71 -1.14
C ILE A 9 9.15 0.85 -1.72
N LYS A 10 9.96 0.21 -0.87
CA LYS A 10 11.03 -0.68 -1.31
C LYS A 10 10.49 -1.88 -2.09
N THR A 11 9.33 -2.42 -1.69
CA THR A 11 8.67 -3.52 -2.39
C THR A 11 8.22 -3.09 -3.79
N LEU A 12 7.62 -1.92 -3.93
CA LEU A 12 7.25 -1.37 -5.23
C LEU A 12 8.48 -1.23 -6.14
N HIS A 13 9.59 -0.70 -5.61
CA HIS A 13 10.83 -0.59 -6.37
C HIS A 13 11.36 -1.95 -6.85
N ILE A 14 11.28 -2.99 -6.01
CA ILE A 14 11.65 -4.36 -6.42
C ILE A 14 10.72 -4.86 -7.55
N LEU A 15 9.42 -4.59 -7.49
CA LEU A 15 8.49 -4.95 -8.56
C LEU A 15 8.82 -4.22 -9.87
N GLU A 16 9.20 -2.94 -9.80
CA GLU A 16 9.67 -2.18 -10.96
C GLU A 16 10.98 -2.75 -11.54
N GLU A 17 11.97 -3.06 -10.70
CA GLU A 17 13.22 -3.75 -11.10
C GLU A 17 12.89 -5.08 -11.80
N LEU A 18 12.00 -5.91 -11.23
CA LEU A 18 11.56 -7.17 -11.84
C LEU A 18 10.87 -6.95 -13.18
N ASN A 19 10.02 -5.94 -13.30
CA ASN A 19 9.35 -5.62 -14.57
C ASN A 19 10.34 -5.18 -15.66
N LEU A 20 11.41 -4.48 -15.28
CA LEU A 20 12.51 -4.12 -16.18
C LEU A 20 13.39 -5.32 -16.55
N GLY A 21 13.17 -6.48 -15.92
CA GLY A 21 14.02 -7.67 -16.06
C GLY A 21 15.33 -7.58 -15.27
N GLN A 22 15.43 -6.61 -14.36
CA GLN A 22 16.55 -6.42 -13.44
C GLN A 22 16.37 -7.32 -12.22
N HIS A 23 16.35 -8.64 -12.43
CA HIS A 23 16.45 -9.56 -11.30
C HIS A 23 17.93 -9.66 -10.88
N ASN A 24 18.22 -9.54 -9.59
CA ASN A 24 19.59 -9.58 -9.07
C ASN A 24 20.22 -10.97 -9.26
N SER A 25 20.72 -11.26 -10.45
CA SER A 25 21.75 -12.27 -10.71
C SER A 25 23.15 -11.67 -10.79
N ASP A 26 23.29 -10.36 -10.52
CA ASP A 26 24.59 -9.71 -10.53
C ASP A 26 25.35 -9.94 -9.21
N GLN A 27 26.34 -10.81 -9.30
CA GLN A 27 27.43 -10.93 -8.31
C GLN A 27 28.15 -9.60 -8.06
N GLN A 28 27.91 -8.56 -8.88
CA GLN A 28 28.54 -7.24 -8.81
C GLN A 28 27.85 -6.24 -7.86
N THR A 29 26.56 -6.42 -7.50
CA THR A 29 25.82 -5.44 -6.68
C THR A 29 25.57 -5.88 -5.22
N GLY A 30 25.93 -7.12 -4.86
CA GLY A 30 25.80 -7.64 -3.50
C GLY A 30 24.37 -7.90 -3.01
N LYS A 31 23.34 -7.67 -3.84
CA LYS A 31 21.94 -7.97 -3.52
C LYS A 31 21.67 -9.46 -3.75
N LYS A 32 21.89 -10.30 -2.73
CA LYS A 32 21.59 -11.74 -2.80
C LYS A 32 20.12 -12.01 -2.45
N LEU A 33 19.38 -12.63 -3.37
CA LEU A 33 18.10 -13.28 -3.04
C LEU A 33 18.37 -14.36 -1.98
N LEU A 34 17.75 -14.23 -0.82
CA LEU A 34 17.93 -15.18 0.28
C LEU A 34 17.20 -16.51 0.02
N LEU A 35 16.08 -16.46 -0.70
CA LEU A 35 15.21 -17.58 -1.04
C LEU A 35 14.64 -17.39 -2.45
N GLY A 36 14.28 -18.50 -3.12
CA GLY A 36 13.67 -18.49 -4.46
C GLY A 36 14.66 -18.56 -5.62
N ASN A 37 15.82 -19.21 -5.45
CA ASN A 37 16.79 -19.43 -6.55
C ASN A 37 16.26 -20.39 -7.63
N ASP A 38 15.28 -21.20 -7.27
CA ASP A 38 14.51 -22.12 -8.12
C ASP A 38 13.34 -21.44 -8.84
N PHE A 39 13.05 -20.18 -8.50
CA PHE A 39 12.01 -19.39 -9.14
C PHE A 39 12.56 -18.60 -10.33
N ALA A 40 11.92 -18.71 -11.49
CA ALA A 40 12.30 -17.98 -12.69
C ALA A 40 11.87 -16.50 -12.63
N TRP A 41 12.59 -15.66 -11.88
CA TRP A 41 12.26 -14.23 -11.70
C TRP A 41 12.20 -13.42 -13.00
N SER A 42 12.99 -13.82 -14.01
CA SER A 42 12.96 -13.23 -15.35
C SER A 42 11.59 -13.28 -16.01
N GLN A 43 10.71 -14.19 -15.57
CA GLN A 43 9.35 -14.29 -16.08
C GLN A 43 8.50 -13.04 -15.84
N PHE A 44 8.89 -12.13 -14.95
CA PHE A 44 8.17 -10.88 -14.68
C PHE A 44 8.49 -9.76 -15.67
N LYS A 45 9.55 -9.89 -16.48
CA LYS A 45 9.98 -8.85 -17.42
C LYS A 45 8.85 -8.45 -18.38
N GLY A 46 8.45 -7.18 -18.33
CA GLY A 46 7.40 -6.60 -19.17
C GLY A 46 6.00 -7.15 -18.92
N ARG A 47 5.76 -7.77 -17.75
CA ARG A 47 4.46 -8.39 -17.41
C ARG A 47 3.75 -7.76 -16.22
N LEU A 48 4.37 -6.77 -15.57
CA LEU A 48 3.73 -6.01 -14.51
C LEU A 48 3.22 -4.69 -15.07
N ASP A 49 1.96 -4.38 -14.79
CA ASP A 49 1.39 -3.07 -15.05
C ASP A 49 1.72 -2.15 -13.87
N THR A 50 2.79 -1.36 -14.04
CA THR A 50 3.27 -0.42 -13.02
C THR A 50 2.54 0.91 -13.02
N ASP A 51 1.65 1.15 -13.99
CA ASP A 51 0.84 2.37 -14.06
C ASP A 51 -0.45 2.24 -13.23
N ARG A 52 -0.84 1.01 -12.88
CA ARG A 52 -2.06 0.69 -12.10
C ARG A 52 -1.74 -0.13 -10.86
N VAL A 53 -1.04 0.48 -9.91
CA VAL A 53 -0.65 -0.17 -8.65
C VAL A 53 -1.68 0.12 -7.55
N PHE A 54 -2.09 -0.95 -6.86
CA PHE A 54 -3.01 -0.89 -5.73
C PHE A 54 -2.31 -1.40 -4.47
N ILE A 55 -2.67 -0.86 -3.32
CA ILE A 55 -2.17 -1.34 -2.03
C ILE A 55 -3.33 -1.71 -1.11
N ALA A 56 -3.21 -2.84 -0.44
CA ALA A 56 -4.19 -3.30 0.53
C ALA A 56 -3.53 -3.66 1.85
N GLY A 57 -4.26 -3.54 2.94
CA GLY A 57 -3.79 -4.03 4.23
C GLY A 57 -4.87 -4.15 5.29
N HIS A 58 -4.63 -5.05 6.23
CA HIS A 58 -5.54 -5.37 7.32
C HIS A 58 -5.06 -4.78 8.66
N SER A 59 -5.97 -4.24 9.49
CA SER A 59 -5.62 -3.70 10.81
C SER A 59 -4.53 -2.64 10.72
N PHE A 60 -3.37 -2.83 11.36
CA PHE A 60 -2.21 -1.96 11.19
C PHE A 60 -1.68 -1.91 9.73
N GLY A 61 -1.92 -2.97 8.97
CA GLY A 61 -1.74 -3.00 7.53
C GLY A 61 -2.63 -2.01 6.79
N GLY A 62 -3.85 -1.74 7.29
CA GLY A 62 -4.74 -0.74 6.71
C GLY A 62 -4.15 0.67 6.83
N SER A 63 -3.70 1.06 8.04
CA SER A 63 -3.00 2.34 8.21
C SER A 63 -1.69 2.40 7.43
N THR A 64 -1.02 1.26 7.21
CA THR A 64 0.14 1.18 6.30
C THR A 64 -0.24 1.44 4.85
N ALA A 65 -1.34 0.85 4.37
CA ALA A 65 -1.80 0.99 3.00
C ALA A 65 -2.12 2.46 2.67
N ILE A 66 -2.95 3.11 3.50
CA ILE A 66 -3.33 4.51 3.29
C ILE A 66 -2.14 5.48 3.46
N ALA A 67 -1.25 5.24 4.43
CA ALA A 67 -0.06 6.08 4.60
C ALA A 67 0.93 5.93 3.43
N THR A 68 1.04 4.73 2.86
CA THR A 68 1.85 4.50 1.66
C THR A 68 1.22 5.18 0.45
N ALA A 69 -0.11 5.10 0.29
CA ALA A 69 -0.82 5.83 -0.76
C ALA A 69 -0.59 7.35 -0.64
N ALA A 70 -0.66 7.91 0.56
CA ALA A 70 -0.35 9.32 0.81
C ALA A 70 1.11 9.69 0.48
N ALA A 71 2.06 8.78 0.72
CA ALA A 71 3.48 8.98 0.42
C ALA A 71 3.82 8.85 -1.07
N LEU A 72 3.01 8.10 -1.83
CA LEU A 72 3.21 7.82 -3.26
C LEU A 72 1.98 8.24 -4.09
N PRO A 73 1.62 9.55 -4.13
CA PRO A 73 0.42 10.05 -4.78
C PRO A 73 0.32 9.73 -6.28
N THR A 74 1.47 9.59 -6.95
CA THR A 74 1.58 9.33 -8.39
C THR A 74 1.70 7.85 -8.74
N ASN A 75 2.11 7.00 -7.79
CA ASN A 75 2.37 5.58 -8.07
C ASN A 75 1.22 4.69 -7.62
N ILE A 76 0.54 5.03 -6.51
CA ILE A 76 -0.59 4.24 -6.01
C ILE A 76 -1.88 4.83 -6.56
N SER A 77 -2.65 4.01 -7.29
CA SER A 77 -3.91 4.41 -7.91
C SER A 77 -5.08 4.41 -6.90
N ALA A 78 -5.13 3.39 -6.03
CA ALA A 78 -6.13 3.27 -4.96
C ALA A 78 -5.64 2.36 -3.82
N ALA A 79 -6.30 2.45 -2.67
CA ALA A 79 -6.00 1.61 -1.52
C ALA A 79 -7.24 0.93 -0.91
N VAL A 80 -7.03 -0.25 -0.34
CA VAL A 80 -8.06 -1.03 0.38
C VAL A 80 -7.63 -1.25 1.82
N LEU A 81 -8.48 -0.86 2.76
CA LEU A 81 -8.28 -1.02 4.19
C LEU A 81 -9.29 -2.03 4.71
N LEU A 82 -8.78 -3.17 5.16
CA LEU A 82 -9.58 -4.22 5.77
C LEU A 82 -9.49 -4.04 7.30
N ASP A 83 -10.55 -3.62 7.95
CA ASP A 83 -10.55 -3.29 9.38
C ASP A 83 -9.38 -2.38 9.76
N GLY A 84 -9.24 -1.25 9.06
CA GLY A 84 -8.08 -0.37 9.24
C GLY A 84 -8.00 0.14 10.68
N TRP A 85 -6.88 -0.12 11.37
CA TRP A 85 -6.62 0.49 12.67
C TRP A 85 -6.02 1.88 12.46
N MET A 86 -6.79 2.95 12.67
CA MET A 86 -6.38 4.30 12.26
C MET A 86 -5.47 5.01 13.26
N PHE A 87 -5.45 4.60 14.53
CA PHE A 87 -4.61 5.20 15.59
C PHE A 87 -3.14 5.47 15.21
N PRO A 88 -2.42 4.58 14.48
CA PRO A 88 -1.00 4.79 14.19
C PRO A 88 -0.72 5.85 13.12
N ILE A 89 -1.75 6.42 12.47
CA ILE A 89 -1.58 7.40 11.39
C ILE A 89 -1.50 8.83 11.92
N ASP A 90 -0.62 9.61 11.31
CA ASP A 90 -0.61 11.06 11.51
C ASP A 90 -1.84 11.65 10.82
N LYS A 91 -2.66 12.40 11.56
CA LYS A 91 -3.90 13.00 11.06
C LYS A 91 -3.64 13.98 9.92
N GLU A 92 -2.47 14.61 9.87
CA GLU A 92 -2.08 15.46 8.74
C GLU A 92 -1.96 14.69 7.43
N LEU A 93 -1.57 13.41 7.48
CA LEU A 93 -1.46 12.56 6.28
C LEU A 93 -2.83 12.25 5.67
N LEU A 94 -3.87 12.13 6.49
CA LEU A 94 -5.24 11.85 6.01
C LEU A 94 -5.75 12.92 5.04
N THR A 95 -5.35 14.17 5.25
CA THR A 95 -5.72 15.30 4.37
C THR A 95 -4.96 15.31 3.04
N ARG A 96 -3.86 14.55 2.94
CA ARG A 96 -3.01 14.47 1.75
C ARG A 96 -3.40 13.31 0.83
N VAL A 97 -4.25 12.40 1.28
CA VAL A 97 -4.74 11.27 0.49
C VAL A 97 -5.62 11.81 -0.65
N ARG A 98 -5.23 11.54 -1.90
CA ARG A 98 -5.99 11.95 -3.10
C ARG A 98 -6.58 10.77 -3.86
N GLN A 99 -6.10 9.56 -3.58
CA GLN A 99 -6.56 8.33 -4.19
C GLN A 99 -7.96 7.94 -3.76
N SER A 100 -8.58 7.04 -4.52
CA SER A 100 -9.79 6.35 -4.09
C SER A 100 -9.43 5.36 -2.98
N ILE A 101 -10.15 5.40 -1.87
CA ILE A 101 -9.93 4.51 -0.72
C ILE A 101 -11.19 3.71 -0.44
N LEU A 102 -11.04 2.39 -0.36
CA LEU A 102 -12.09 1.49 0.10
C LEU A 102 -11.78 1.07 1.55
N PHE A 103 -12.64 1.45 2.48
CA PHE A 103 -12.63 0.94 3.85
C PHE A 103 -13.69 -0.16 3.96
N MET A 104 -13.27 -1.35 4.40
CA MET A 104 -14.14 -2.50 4.67
C MET A 104 -13.96 -2.92 6.11
N ASN A 105 -14.96 -2.67 6.94
CA ASN A 105 -14.92 -2.93 8.38
C ASN A 105 -15.88 -4.05 8.76
N ALA A 106 -15.48 -4.84 9.75
CA ALA A 106 -16.36 -5.71 10.51
C ALA A 106 -17.09 -4.90 11.60
N GLU A 107 -18.28 -5.36 11.98
CA GLU A 107 -19.21 -4.73 12.93
C GLU A 107 -18.54 -4.28 14.24
N ASP A 108 -17.76 -5.17 14.86
CA ASP A 108 -17.33 -5.01 16.26
C ASP A 108 -15.89 -4.52 16.44
N PHE A 109 -15.12 -4.29 15.37
CA PHE A 109 -13.70 -3.95 15.51
C PHE A 109 -13.44 -2.44 15.69
N GLN A 110 -14.27 -1.58 15.10
CA GLN A 110 -13.95 -0.17 14.93
C GLN A 110 -14.23 0.68 16.19
N SER A 111 -13.33 1.63 16.45
CA SER A 111 -13.57 2.70 17.42
C SER A 111 -14.18 3.92 16.75
N GLU A 112 -14.93 4.74 17.51
CA GLU A 112 -15.45 6.02 16.99
C GLU A 112 -14.35 6.93 16.43
N GLU A 113 -13.16 6.93 17.05
CA GLU A 113 -12.03 7.71 16.57
C GLU A 113 -11.55 7.21 15.19
N SER A 114 -11.46 5.89 15.01
CA SER A 114 -11.05 5.32 13.73
C SER A 114 -12.09 5.62 12.65
N ILE A 115 -13.38 5.53 12.97
CA ILE A 115 -14.45 5.91 12.04
C ILE A 115 -14.39 7.40 11.67
N LYS A 116 -14.12 8.30 12.62
CA LYS A 116 -13.95 9.74 12.33
C LYS A 116 -12.80 10.00 11.36
N ASP A 117 -11.66 9.32 11.56
CA ASP A 117 -10.52 9.42 10.63
C ASP A 117 -10.87 8.91 9.22
N MET A 118 -11.60 7.79 9.13
CA MET A 118 -12.04 7.23 7.85
C MET A 118 -13.02 8.18 7.13
N LEU A 119 -13.98 8.74 7.87
CA LEU A 119 -14.95 9.70 7.33
C LEU A 119 -14.26 10.96 6.81
N GLN A 120 -13.24 11.47 7.51
CA GLN A 120 -12.44 12.61 7.02
C GLN A 120 -11.83 12.32 5.64
N VAL A 121 -11.36 11.10 5.40
CA VAL A 121 -10.81 10.71 4.09
C VAL A 121 -11.90 10.62 3.02
N VAL A 122 -13.07 10.08 3.38
CA VAL A 122 -14.23 9.98 2.47
C VAL A 122 -14.73 11.37 2.06
N GLU A 123 -14.81 12.31 3.00
CA GLU A 123 -15.23 13.69 2.72
C GLU A 123 -14.27 14.41 1.74
N ASN A 124 -12.99 14.07 1.77
CA ASN A 124 -11.97 14.64 0.90
C ASN A 124 -11.94 14.01 -0.52
N SER A 125 -12.65 12.91 -0.76
CA SER A 125 -12.61 12.16 -2.02
C SER A 125 -13.97 11.59 -2.42
N LYS A 126 -14.52 12.06 -3.55
CA LYS A 126 -15.82 11.61 -4.07
C LYS A 126 -15.86 10.13 -4.51
N HIS A 127 -14.71 9.47 -4.55
CA HIS A 127 -14.57 8.08 -5.01
C HIS A 127 -14.20 7.12 -3.88
N SER A 128 -14.02 7.62 -2.65
CA SER A 128 -13.77 6.79 -1.49
C SER A 128 -15.07 6.26 -0.89
N VAL A 129 -15.04 5.02 -0.40
CA VAL A 129 -16.20 4.32 0.15
C VAL A 129 -15.85 3.75 1.51
N LEU A 130 -16.73 3.96 2.49
CA LEU A 130 -16.68 3.34 3.81
C LEU A 130 -17.85 2.35 3.93
N LEU A 131 -17.50 1.07 4.02
CA LEU A 131 -18.44 -0.02 4.25
C LEU A 131 -18.15 -0.64 5.62
N THR A 132 -19.16 -0.64 6.50
CA THR A 132 -19.14 -1.36 7.76
C THR A 132 -20.23 -2.43 7.68
N LEU A 133 -19.84 -3.69 7.84
CA LEU A 133 -20.69 -4.87 7.72
C LEU A 133 -21.13 -5.36 9.10
#